data_AF-A0A7K7CY94-F1
#
_entry.id   AF-A0A7K7CY94-F1
#
_cell.length_a   1.000
_cell.length_b   1.000
_cell.length_c   1.000
_cell.angle_alpha   90.00
_cell.angle_beta   90.00
_cell.angle_gamma   90.00
#
_symmetry.space_group_name_H-M   'P 1'
#
loop_
_entity.id
_entity.type
_entity.pdbx_description
1 polymer ?
#
loop_
_entity_poly.entity_id
_entity_poly.type
_entity_poly.pdbx_seq_one_letter_code
_entity_poly.pdbx_strand_id
1 'polypeptide(L)'
;RLDRWLYAAIECLEYFPDQFLVMVSQQLPESTNNPSSLNTYKKIIFDVIMKYYSQKKDSLLATQDFDIHSGIIELIEKGKTDQALEALQLYLKLLAPNISEELHRLLTFLSIASESEGYRLQKQFENRFVIIKTCTKFILQNRTLSKPQAELLTQFLMDNHSELFKAPLTLLELTSRRLQSLLEGQDPDTNSGFTFCQRITAKEYEDQKQQTNQYLLALVQEIDNDPTVPLKQKKKLI
;
A
#
# COMPACT_ATOMS: atom_id res chain seq x y z
N ARG A 1 1.44 19.03 -30.11
CA ARG A 1 1.84 18.09 -29.03
C ARG A 1 0.97 18.42 -27.83
N LEU A 2 0.20 17.48 -27.28
CA LEU A 2 -0.61 17.76 -26.08
C LEU A 2 0.31 18.14 -24.91
N ASP A 3 -0.15 19.06 -24.08
CA ASP A 3 0.49 19.47 -22.84
C ASP A 3 0.51 18.27 -21.86
N ARG A 4 1.69 17.90 -21.36
CA ARG A 4 1.90 16.71 -20.51
C ARG A 4 1.05 16.75 -19.24
N TRP A 5 0.87 17.94 -18.66
CA TRP A 5 0.06 18.13 -17.46
C TRP A 5 -1.41 17.82 -17.75
N LEU A 6 -1.95 18.35 -18.84
CA LEU A 6 -3.34 18.07 -19.25
C LEU A 6 -3.55 16.60 -19.59
N TYR A 7 -2.60 15.97 -20.27
CA TYR A 7 -2.68 14.55 -20.59
C TYR A 7 -2.80 13.70 -19.31
N ALA A 8 -1.90 13.90 -18.35
CA ALA A 8 -1.95 13.18 -17.08
C ALA A 8 -3.23 13.47 -16.27
N ALA A 9 -3.74 14.70 -16.35
CA ALA A 9 -4.99 15.06 -15.70
C ALA A 9 -6.21 14.35 -16.33
N ILE A 10 -6.25 14.23 -17.66
CA ILE A 10 -7.30 13.51 -18.38
C ILE A 10 -7.27 12.02 -18.03
N GLU A 11 -6.09 11.39 -18.07
CA GLU A 11 -5.91 10.00 -17.66
C GLU A 11 -6.39 9.78 -16.21
N CYS A 12 -6.14 10.73 -15.31
CA CYS A 12 -6.65 10.68 -13.93
C CYS A 12 -8.19 10.79 -13.87
N LEU A 13 -8.80 11.61 -14.73
CA LEU A 13 -10.26 11.82 -14.77
C LEU A 13 -11.03 10.63 -15.35
N GLU A 14 -10.43 9.78 -16.18
CA GLU A 14 -11.12 8.60 -16.74
C GLU A 14 -11.64 7.64 -15.67
N TYR A 15 -11.08 7.68 -14.46
CA TYR A 15 -11.52 6.86 -13.34
C TYR A 15 -12.68 7.50 -12.54
N PHE A 16 -13.09 8.72 -12.90
CA PHE A 16 -14.06 9.49 -12.12
C PHE A 16 -15.50 9.18 -12.55
N PRO A 17 -16.49 9.31 -11.65
CA PRO A 17 -17.89 9.26 -12.02
C PRO A 17 -18.28 10.39 -12.99
N ASP A 18 -19.21 10.11 -13.90
CA ASP A 18 -19.68 11.04 -14.94
C ASP A 18 -20.05 12.44 -14.42
N GLN A 19 -20.58 12.52 -13.20
CA GLN A 19 -20.93 13.80 -12.56
C GLN A 19 -19.74 14.77 -12.52
N PHE A 20 -18.53 14.28 -12.25
CA PHE A 20 -17.33 15.12 -12.20
C PHE A 20 -16.84 15.50 -13.61
N LEU A 21 -17.01 14.62 -14.60
CA LEU A 21 -16.70 14.92 -16.01
C LEU A 21 -17.63 16.02 -16.56
N VAL A 22 -18.91 15.93 -16.24
CA VAL A 22 -19.90 16.97 -16.57
C VAL A 22 -19.52 18.30 -15.90
N MET A 23 -19.12 18.28 -14.62
CA MET A 23 -18.64 19.48 -13.93
C MET A 23 -17.44 20.12 -14.63
N VAL A 24 -16.46 19.34 -15.09
CA VAL A 24 -15.35 19.88 -15.89
C VAL A 24 -15.93 20.57 -17.12
N SER A 25 -16.70 19.85 -17.94
CA SER A 25 -17.23 20.33 -19.23
C SER A 25 -18.04 21.62 -19.13
N GLN A 26 -18.84 21.79 -18.06
CA GLN A 26 -19.69 22.98 -17.85
C GLN A 26 -18.89 24.21 -17.43
N GLN A 27 -17.72 24.01 -16.83
CA GLN A 27 -16.86 25.10 -16.37
C GLN A 27 -15.83 25.51 -17.44
N LEU A 28 -15.68 24.73 -18.52
CA LEU A 28 -14.74 25.02 -19.59
C LEU A 28 -15.16 26.25 -20.40
N PRO A 29 -14.27 27.25 -20.60
CA PRO A 29 -14.59 28.42 -21.41
C PRO A 29 -14.61 28.09 -22.92
N GLU A 30 -15.59 28.63 -23.67
CA GLU A 30 -15.84 28.31 -25.09
C GLU A 30 -14.72 28.70 -26.09
N SER A 31 -13.67 29.44 -25.68
CA SER A 31 -12.60 29.90 -26.60
C SER A 31 -11.19 29.43 -26.19
N THR A 32 -10.49 28.81 -27.14
CA THR A 32 -9.29 27.98 -26.92
C THR A 32 -7.96 28.62 -27.34
N ASN A 33 -7.94 29.85 -27.85
CA ASN A 33 -6.76 30.35 -28.57
C ASN A 33 -5.76 31.19 -27.76
N ASN A 34 -5.88 31.26 -26.42
CA ASN A 34 -4.96 32.06 -25.59
C ASN A 34 -4.33 31.23 -24.44
N PRO A 35 -3.04 31.44 -24.10
CA PRO A 35 -2.39 30.73 -22.98
C PRO A 35 -3.07 31.00 -21.62
N SER A 36 -3.77 32.14 -21.48
CA SER A 36 -4.62 32.45 -20.33
C SER A 36 -5.80 31.48 -20.19
N SER A 37 -6.40 31.02 -21.29
CA SER A 37 -7.49 30.03 -21.20
C SER A 37 -6.94 28.66 -20.79
N LEU A 38 -5.76 28.24 -21.29
CA LEU A 38 -5.11 26.97 -20.90
C LEU A 38 -4.89 26.85 -19.38
N ASN A 39 -4.41 27.93 -18.74
CA ASN A 39 -4.23 27.96 -17.30
C ASN A 39 -5.56 27.89 -16.53
N THR A 40 -6.63 28.48 -17.09
CA THR A 40 -7.99 28.31 -16.56
C THR A 40 -8.46 26.86 -16.64
N TYR A 41 -8.23 26.16 -17.77
CA TYR A 41 -8.51 24.72 -17.91
C TYR A 41 -7.79 23.89 -16.84
N LYS A 42 -6.48 24.09 -16.68
CA LYS A 42 -5.67 23.39 -15.68
C LYS A 42 -6.18 23.63 -14.27
N LYS A 43 -6.55 24.88 -13.95
CA LYS A 43 -7.15 25.23 -12.66
C LYS A 43 -8.45 24.46 -12.41
N ILE A 44 -9.39 24.51 -13.35
CA ILE A 44 -10.69 23.85 -13.23
C ILE A 44 -10.51 22.35 -13.01
N ILE A 45 -9.68 21.71 -13.84
CA ILE A 45 -9.44 20.27 -13.75
C ILE A 45 -8.81 19.91 -12.41
N PHE A 46 -7.79 20.67 -11.97
CA PHE A 46 -7.17 20.46 -10.65
C PHE A 46 -8.19 20.58 -9.52
N ASP A 47 -9.01 21.64 -9.52
CA ASP A 47 -10.03 21.87 -8.51
C ASP A 47 -11.07 20.74 -8.48
N VAL A 48 -11.46 20.19 -9.64
CA VAL A 48 -12.36 19.04 -9.74
C VAL A 48 -11.72 17.76 -9.20
N ILE A 49 -10.45 17.49 -9.53
CA ILE A 49 -9.69 16.35 -8.99
C ILE A 49 -9.61 16.44 -7.47
N MET A 50 -9.23 17.59 -6.93
CA MET A 50 -9.18 17.82 -5.49
C MET A 50 -10.56 17.64 -4.84
N LYS A 51 -11.62 18.14 -5.48
CA LYS A 51 -12.99 18.00 -4.99
C LYS A 51 -13.40 16.53 -4.89
N TYR A 52 -13.17 15.73 -5.93
CA TYR A 52 -13.51 14.30 -5.95
C TYR A 52 -12.87 13.56 -4.77
N TYR A 53 -11.54 13.65 -4.62
CA TYR A 53 -10.84 12.96 -3.55
C TYR A 53 -11.16 13.51 -2.16
N SER A 54 -11.51 14.79 -2.05
CA SER A 54 -11.97 15.37 -0.77
C SER A 54 -13.33 14.86 -0.31
N GLN A 55 -14.18 14.39 -1.23
CA GLN A 55 -15.50 13.84 -0.93
C GLN A 55 -15.46 12.33 -0.66
N LYS A 56 -14.36 11.65 -1.02
CA LYS A 56 -14.16 10.25 -0.64
C LYS A 56 -14.02 10.13 0.87
N LYS A 57 -14.71 9.14 1.43
CA LYS A 57 -14.71 8.85 2.87
C LYS A 57 -13.40 8.19 3.32
N ASP A 58 -12.86 7.32 2.48
CA ASP A 58 -11.69 6.51 2.78
C ASP A 58 -10.51 6.92 1.88
N SER A 59 -9.29 6.79 2.40
CA SER A 59 -8.06 6.97 1.62
C SER A 59 -7.79 5.77 0.71
N LEU A 60 -6.99 5.98 -0.34
CA LEU A 60 -6.64 4.92 -1.29
C LEU A 60 -5.86 3.77 -0.65
N LEU A 61 -4.95 4.08 0.28
CA LEU A 61 -4.27 3.09 1.10
C LEU A 61 -5.07 2.85 2.39
N ALA A 62 -5.37 1.58 2.68
CA ALA A 62 -6.25 1.21 3.76
C ALA A 62 -5.58 1.41 5.13
N THR A 63 -6.31 1.98 6.09
CA THR A 63 -5.80 2.22 7.46
C THR A 63 -5.40 0.94 8.19
N GLN A 64 -6.01 -0.19 7.83
CA GLN A 64 -5.71 -1.50 8.42
C GLN A 64 -4.31 -2.03 8.08
N ASP A 65 -3.68 -1.53 7.01
CA ASP A 65 -2.34 -1.95 6.57
C ASP A 65 -1.23 -1.15 7.29
N PHE A 66 -1.54 -0.59 8.46
CA PHE A 66 -0.66 0.30 9.22
C PHE A 66 0.75 -0.29 9.42
N ASP A 67 0.85 -1.55 9.82
CA ASP A 67 2.14 -2.19 10.09
C ASP A 67 3.03 -2.23 8.83
N ILE A 68 2.40 -2.44 7.66
CA ILE A 68 3.08 -2.40 6.36
C ILE A 68 3.56 -0.99 6.06
N HIS A 69 2.68 0.02 6.21
CA HIS A 69 3.04 1.43 5.97
C HIS A 69 4.16 1.88 6.89
N SER A 70 4.10 1.53 8.18
CA SER A 70 5.11 1.87 9.18
C SER A 70 6.46 1.22 8.85
N GLY A 71 6.46 -0.05 8.45
CA GLY A 71 7.69 -0.74 8.04
C GLY A 71 8.34 -0.12 6.80
N ILE A 72 7.54 0.28 5.81
CA ILE A 72 8.02 1.00 4.63
C ILE A 72 8.60 2.37 5.01
N ILE A 73 7.90 3.12 5.87
CA ILE A 73 8.37 4.42 6.36
C ILE A 73 9.71 4.30 7.08
N GLU A 74 9.87 3.27 7.92
CA GLU A 74 11.15 3.00 8.61
C GLU A 74 12.29 2.72 7.62
N LEU A 75 12.02 2.00 6.52
CA LEU A 75 13.01 1.79 5.45
C LEU A 75 13.40 3.11 4.78
N ILE A 76 12.42 3.99 4.52
CA ILE A 76 12.65 5.32 3.93
C ILE A 76 13.49 6.18 4.89
N GLU A 77 13.14 6.25 6.17
CA GLU A 77 13.85 7.02 7.20
C GLU A 77 15.30 6.54 7.38
N LYS A 78 15.55 5.24 7.19
CA LYS A 78 16.91 4.65 7.21
C LYS A 78 17.66 4.80 5.88
N GLY A 79 17.08 5.43 4.87
CA GLY A 79 17.70 5.64 3.56
C GLY A 79 17.80 4.37 2.71
N LYS A 80 17.06 3.31 3.04
CA LYS A 80 17.04 2.05 2.27
C LYS A 80 16.03 2.14 1.12
N THR A 81 16.29 3.03 0.17
CA THR A 81 15.35 3.39 -0.91
C THR A 81 14.92 2.21 -1.77
N ASP A 82 15.86 1.33 -2.15
CA ASP A 82 15.55 0.18 -3.00
C ASP A 82 14.64 -0.82 -2.29
N GLN A 83 14.91 -1.07 -1.00
CA GLN A 83 14.08 -1.94 -0.18
C GLN A 83 12.69 -1.34 0.08
N ALA A 84 12.62 -0.02 0.30
CA ALA A 84 11.35 0.69 0.45
C ALA A 84 10.52 0.65 -0.84
N LEU A 85 11.16 0.86 -1.99
CA LEU A 85 10.52 0.78 -3.31
C LEU A 85 10.00 -0.64 -3.57
N GLU A 86 10.81 -1.66 -3.33
CA GLU A 86 10.41 -3.05 -3.50
C GLU A 86 9.26 -3.43 -2.56
N ALA A 87 9.33 -3.04 -1.28
CA ALA A 87 8.26 -3.27 -0.32
C ALA A 87 6.95 -2.58 -0.75
N LEU A 88 7.03 -1.37 -1.31
CA LEU A 88 5.88 -0.69 -1.90
C LEU A 88 5.33 -1.41 -3.13
N GLN A 89 6.19 -1.82 -4.07
CA GLN A 89 5.77 -2.57 -5.25
C GLN A 89 5.02 -3.85 -4.85
N LEU A 90 5.51 -4.58 -3.84
CA LEU A 90 4.85 -5.76 -3.29
C LEU A 90 3.51 -5.42 -2.64
N TYR A 91 3.46 -4.37 -1.80
CA TYR A 91 2.23 -3.91 -1.17
C TYR A 91 1.16 -3.52 -2.20
N LEU A 92 1.55 -2.82 -3.27
CA LEU A 92 0.65 -2.41 -4.35
C LEU A 92 0.05 -3.60 -5.13
N LYS A 93 0.69 -4.78 -5.11
CA LYS A 93 0.12 -6.02 -5.66
C LYS A 93 -0.96 -6.65 -4.77
N LEU A 94 -1.02 -6.28 -3.49
CA LEU A 94 -2.06 -6.73 -2.57
C LEU A 94 -3.34 -5.89 -2.66
N LEU A 95 -3.25 -4.69 -3.24
CA LEU A 95 -4.41 -3.81 -3.42
C LEU A 95 -5.38 -4.38 -4.47
N ALA A 96 -6.66 -4.06 -4.31
CA ALA A 96 -7.65 -4.38 -5.33
C ALA A 96 -7.27 -3.71 -6.67
N PRO A 97 -7.44 -4.37 -7.83
CA PRO A 97 -6.96 -3.86 -9.12
C PRO A 97 -7.44 -2.46 -9.44
N ASN A 98 -8.69 -2.16 -9.08
CA ASN A 98 -9.33 -0.87 -9.30
C ASN A 98 -8.67 0.25 -8.45
N ILE A 99 -8.34 -0.03 -7.18
CA ILE A 99 -7.61 0.90 -6.30
C ILE A 99 -6.18 1.11 -6.77
N SER A 100 -5.52 0.04 -7.23
CA SER A 100 -4.15 0.09 -7.75
C SER A 100 -4.05 1.01 -8.98
N GLU A 101 -4.96 0.85 -9.94
CA GLU A 101 -5.01 1.68 -11.15
C GLU A 101 -5.38 3.15 -10.85
N GLU A 102 -6.34 3.37 -9.96
CA GLU A 102 -6.71 4.72 -9.50
C GLU A 102 -5.51 5.44 -8.87
N LEU A 103 -4.80 4.75 -7.97
CA LEU A 103 -3.61 5.29 -7.31
C LEU A 103 -2.48 5.57 -8.32
N HIS A 104 -2.26 4.69 -9.30
CA HIS A 104 -1.26 4.90 -10.35
C HIS A 104 -1.50 6.18 -11.13
N ARG A 105 -2.75 6.39 -11.59
CA ARG A 105 -3.14 7.58 -12.35
C ARG A 105 -3.05 8.84 -11.50
N LEU A 106 -3.50 8.78 -10.25
CA LEU A 106 -3.37 9.90 -9.31
C LEU A 106 -1.91 10.26 -9.07
N LEU A 107 -1.05 9.30 -8.71
CA LEU A 107 0.36 9.56 -8.43
C LEU A 107 1.10 10.13 -9.65
N THR A 108 0.79 9.64 -10.84
CA THR A 108 1.32 10.16 -12.11
C THR A 108 0.93 11.63 -12.31
N PHE A 109 -0.36 11.94 -12.14
CA PHE A 109 -0.84 13.32 -12.22
C PHE A 109 -0.20 14.22 -11.16
N LEU A 110 -0.16 13.78 -9.90
CA LEU A 110 0.42 14.55 -8.81
C LEU A 110 1.92 14.80 -9.01
N SER A 111 2.67 13.81 -9.51
CA SER A 111 4.08 13.96 -9.81
C SER A 111 4.31 15.05 -10.86
N ILE A 112 3.58 15.00 -11.98
CA ILE A 112 3.66 16.00 -13.06
C ILE A 112 3.17 17.38 -12.58
N ALA A 113 2.09 17.43 -11.81
CA ALA A 113 1.56 18.66 -11.26
C ALA A 113 2.47 19.29 -10.20
N SER A 114 3.39 18.53 -9.61
CA SER A 114 4.37 19.01 -8.62
C SER A 114 5.58 19.70 -9.23
N GLU A 115 5.82 19.54 -10.53
CA GLU A 115 6.94 20.14 -11.26
C GLU A 115 6.91 21.68 -11.17
N SER A 116 8.08 22.28 -10.94
CA SER A 116 8.23 23.73 -10.75
C SER A 116 8.08 24.53 -12.05
N GLU A 117 8.44 23.92 -13.18
CA GLU A 117 8.34 24.51 -14.53
C GLU A 117 6.92 24.44 -15.12
N GLY A 118 6.02 23.70 -14.46
CA GLY A 118 4.65 23.48 -14.88
C GLY A 118 3.68 24.63 -14.54
N TYR A 119 2.39 24.32 -14.63
CA TYR A 119 1.34 25.24 -14.21
C TYR A 119 1.42 25.51 -12.69
N ARG A 120 1.45 26.78 -12.29
CA ARG A 120 1.53 27.17 -10.88
C ARG A 120 0.17 27.02 -10.19
N LEU A 121 0.07 26.09 -9.23
CA LEU A 121 -1.15 25.79 -8.49
C LEU A 121 -1.54 26.93 -7.53
N GLN A 122 -0.57 27.48 -6.80
CA GLN A 122 -0.76 28.61 -5.89
C GLN A 122 0.39 29.61 -6.01
N LYS A 123 0.07 30.91 -5.95
CA LYS A 123 1.07 31.98 -6.13
C LYS A 123 2.16 31.96 -5.06
N GLN A 124 1.81 31.61 -3.83
CA GLN A 124 2.68 31.76 -2.65
C GLN A 124 3.54 30.53 -2.34
N PHE A 125 3.12 29.34 -2.79
CA PHE A 125 3.72 28.08 -2.38
C PHE A 125 4.17 27.26 -3.59
N GLU A 126 5.26 26.52 -3.42
CA GLU A 126 5.71 25.55 -4.41
C GLU A 126 4.67 24.46 -4.66
N ASN A 127 4.51 24.07 -5.93
CA ASN A 127 3.51 23.07 -6.33
C ASN A 127 3.65 21.77 -5.54
N ARG A 128 4.88 21.29 -5.38
CA ARG A 128 5.19 20.11 -4.57
C ARG A 128 4.68 20.24 -3.13
N PHE A 129 4.91 21.37 -2.48
CA PHE A 129 4.42 21.61 -1.13
C PHE A 129 2.88 21.59 -1.07
N VAL A 130 2.22 22.28 -2.00
CA VAL A 130 0.75 22.30 -2.09
C VAL A 130 0.18 20.90 -2.27
N ILE A 131 0.79 20.09 -3.14
CA ILE A 131 0.35 18.73 -3.42
C ILE A 131 0.54 17.83 -2.21
N ILE A 132 1.73 17.80 -1.60
CA ILE A 132 1.99 16.97 -0.43
C ILE A 132 1.02 17.32 0.70
N LYS A 133 0.85 18.61 1.01
CA LYS A 133 -0.05 19.05 2.11
C LYS A 133 -1.51 18.74 1.83
N THR A 134 -1.96 18.89 0.59
CA THR A 134 -3.38 18.69 0.23
C THR A 134 -3.73 17.22 0.02
N CYS A 135 -2.85 16.48 -0.65
CA CYS A 135 -3.16 15.15 -1.20
C CYS A 135 -2.75 13.99 -0.30
N THR A 136 -1.89 14.22 0.71
CA THR A 136 -1.51 13.16 1.66
C THR A 136 -2.73 12.47 2.25
N LYS A 137 -3.76 13.21 2.65
CA LYS A 137 -5.00 12.64 3.20
C LYS A 137 -5.82 11.79 2.22
N PHE A 138 -5.66 11.99 0.92
CA PHE A 138 -6.36 11.20 -0.11
C PHE A 138 -5.68 9.84 -0.31
N ILE A 139 -4.36 9.82 -0.19
CA ILE A 139 -3.55 8.61 -0.36
C ILE A 139 -3.51 7.82 0.94
N LEU A 140 -3.27 8.50 2.06
CA LEU A 140 -3.06 7.91 3.37
C LEU A 140 -3.77 8.69 4.46
N GLN A 141 -4.79 8.08 5.06
CA GLN A 141 -5.47 8.61 6.23
C GLN A 141 -5.34 7.62 7.38
N ASN A 142 -4.31 7.81 8.20
CA ASN A 142 -4.10 7.00 9.39
C ASN A 142 -3.91 7.87 10.64
N ARG A 143 -4.64 7.55 11.71
CA ARG A 143 -4.57 8.27 12.99
C ARG A 143 -3.31 7.93 13.80
N THR A 144 -2.69 6.79 13.53
CA THR A 144 -1.49 6.33 14.24
C THR A 144 -0.21 6.88 13.65
N LEU A 145 -0.17 7.12 12.32
CA LEU A 145 0.97 7.75 11.66
C LEU A 145 1.02 9.25 11.97
N SER A 146 2.21 9.75 12.30
CA SER A 146 2.41 11.18 12.42
C SER A 146 2.25 11.87 11.06
N LYS A 147 1.84 13.15 11.06
CA LYS A 147 1.69 13.92 9.82
C LYS A 147 2.97 13.95 8.96
N PRO A 148 4.19 14.13 9.51
CA PRO A 148 5.43 14.08 8.73
C PRO A 148 5.68 12.71 8.09
N GLN A 149 5.35 11.62 8.78
CA GLN A 149 5.51 10.26 8.24
C GLN A 149 4.55 9.97 7.08
N ALA A 150 3.30 10.42 7.19
CA ALA A 150 2.33 10.31 6.10
C ALA A 150 2.76 11.14 4.87
N GLU A 151 3.27 12.36 5.10
CA GLU A 151 3.81 13.22 4.05
C GLU A 151 5.08 12.60 3.42
N LEU A 152 5.95 11.97 4.21
CA LEU A 152 7.15 11.27 3.74
C LEU A 152 6.80 10.11 2.82
N LEU A 153 5.85 9.26 3.22
CA LEU A 153 5.39 8.15 2.37
C LEU A 153 4.73 8.66 1.08
N THR A 154 3.87 9.68 1.19
CA THR A 154 3.23 10.31 0.03
C THR A 154 4.26 10.87 -0.94
N GLN A 155 5.29 11.52 -0.42
CA GLN A 155 6.39 12.06 -1.21
C GLN A 155 7.15 10.95 -1.92
N PHE A 156 7.50 9.88 -1.21
CA PHE A 156 8.22 8.74 -1.77
C PHE A 156 7.41 8.05 -2.87
N LEU A 157 6.09 7.91 -2.69
CA LEU A 157 5.18 7.37 -3.71
C LEU A 157 5.19 8.21 -4.99
N MET A 158 5.10 9.54 -4.86
CA MET A 158 5.11 10.45 -6.00
C MET A 158 6.44 10.45 -6.75
N ASP A 159 7.56 10.43 -6.02
CA ASP A 159 8.90 10.45 -6.60
C ASP A 159 9.20 9.17 -7.39
N ASN A 160 8.62 8.04 -6.98
CA ASN A 160 8.84 6.72 -7.60
C ASN A 160 7.67 6.25 -8.49
N HIS A 161 6.70 7.11 -8.83
CA HIS A 161 5.46 6.72 -9.51
C HIS A 161 5.67 5.87 -10.78
N SER A 162 6.72 6.11 -11.56
CA SER A 162 7.03 5.33 -12.77
C SER A 162 7.53 3.91 -12.51
N GLU A 163 8.10 3.67 -11.33
CA GLU A 163 8.69 2.38 -10.94
C GLU A 163 7.76 1.55 -10.06
N LEU A 164 6.85 2.19 -9.31
CA LEU A 164 5.99 1.57 -8.30
C LEU A 164 5.12 0.40 -8.80
N PHE A 165 4.68 0.42 -10.05
CA PHE A 165 3.76 -0.58 -10.58
C PHE A 165 4.44 -1.68 -11.38
N LYS A 166 5.76 -1.56 -11.60
CA LYS A 166 6.58 -2.60 -12.21
C LYS A 166 6.64 -3.84 -11.30
N ALA A 167 6.81 -5.01 -11.91
CA ALA A 167 6.99 -6.24 -11.14
C ALA A 167 8.38 -6.23 -10.47
N PRO A 168 8.47 -6.44 -9.14
CA PRO A 168 9.76 -6.58 -8.46
C PRO A 168 10.60 -7.71 -9.06
N LEU A 169 11.88 -7.46 -9.32
CA LEU A 169 12.79 -8.47 -9.88
C LEU A 169 12.89 -9.69 -8.96
N THR A 170 12.98 -9.48 -7.65
CA THR A 170 13.02 -10.57 -6.66
C THR A 170 11.78 -11.46 -6.75
N LEU A 171 10.59 -10.87 -6.96
CA LEU A 171 9.36 -11.65 -7.13
C LEU A 171 9.39 -12.47 -8.43
N LEU A 172 9.88 -11.89 -9.53
CA LEU A 172 10.06 -12.61 -10.80
C LEU A 172 11.06 -13.75 -10.67
N GLU A 173 12.17 -13.56 -9.96
CA GLU A 173 13.17 -14.60 -9.72
C GLU A 173 12.64 -15.72 -8.82
N LEU A 174 11.92 -15.38 -7.75
CA LEU A 174 11.31 -16.37 -6.84
C LEU A 174 10.25 -17.19 -7.57
N THR A 175 9.39 -16.54 -8.35
CA THR A 175 8.36 -17.23 -9.15
C THR A 175 8.98 -18.08 -10.26
N SER A 176 10.02 -17.61 -10.94
CA SER A 176 10.72 -18.39 -11.97
C SER A 176 11.40 -19.63 -11.40
N ARG A 177 12.16 -19.47 -10.31
CA ARG A 177 12.76 -20.61 -9.57
C ARG A 177 11.70 -21.60 -9.12
N ARG A 178 10.57 -21.09 -8.63
CA ARG A 178 9.45 -21.91 -8.20
C ARG A 178 8.85 -22.72 -9.35
N LEU A 179 8.56 -22.09 -10.47
CA LEU A 179 8.03 -22.78 -11.66
C LEU A 179 9.00 -23.85 -12.17
N GLN A 180 10.30 -23.54 -12.18
CA GLN A 180 11.33 -24.52 -12.55
C GLN A 180 11.32 -25.74 -11.62
N SER A 181 11.27 -25.53 -10.30
CA SER A 181 11.22 -26.65 -9.34
C SER A 181 9.99 -27.55 -9.55
N LEU A 182 8.84 -26.97 -9.92
CA LEU A 182 7.63 -27.73 -10.22
C LEU A 182 7.75 -28.53 -11.52
N LEU A 183 8.39 -27.96 -12.54
CA LEU A 183 8.67 -28.67 -13.81
C LEU A 183 9.63 -29.86 -13.61
N GLU A 184 10.56 -29.74 -12.67
CA GLU A 184 11.46 -30.83 -12.26
C GLU A 184 10.77 -31.88 -11.36
N GLY A 185 9.48 -31.72 -11.07
CA GLY A 185 8.70 -32.64 -10.24
C GLY A 185 8.99 -32.53 -8.73
N GLN A 186 9.62 -31.44 -8.29
CA GLN A 186 9.85 -31.20 -6.87
C GLN A 186 8.53 -30.90 -6.16
N ASP A 187 8.42 -31.32 -4.90
CA ASP A 187 7.23 -31.12 -4.11
C ASP A 187 7.02 -29.59 -3.87
N PRO A 188 5.83 -29.05 -4.19
CA PRO A 188 5.51 -27.65 -3.97
C PRO A 188 5.77 -27.23 -2.50
N ASP A 189 5.52 -28.04 -1.50
CA ASP A 189 5.68 -27.56 -0.12
C ASP A 189 7.15 -27.51 0.35
N THR A 190 8.10 -27.96 -0.47
CA THR A 190 9.52 -28.06 -0.06
C THR A 190 10.32 -26.77 -0.28
N ASN A 191 9.92 -25.94 -1.25
CA ASN A 191 10.67 -24.76 -1.70
C ASN A 191 9.93 -23.42 -1.50
N SER A 192 8.96 -23.36 -0.59
CA SER A 192 8.14 -22.15 -0.36
C SER A 192 8.85 -21.01 0.39
N GLY A 193 10.14 -21.12 0.71
CA GLY A 193 10.87 -20.10 1.47
C GLY A 193 10.41 -20.03 2.93
N PHE A 194 10.20 -18.83 3.47
CA PHE A 194 9.68 -18.66 4.83
C PHE A 194 8.20 -19.02 4.89
N THR A 195 7.88 -20.12 5.58
CA THR A 195 6.51 -20.51 5.91
C THR A 195 6.28 -20.31 7.39
N PHE A 196 5.24 -19.54 7.76
CA PHE A 196 4.84 -19.37 9.16
C PHE A 196 4.56 -20.73 9.84
N CYS A 197 3.95 -21.65 9.11
CA CYS A 197 3.81 -23.05 9.51
C CYS A 197 4.77 -23.92 8.70
N GLN A 198 5.75 -24.53 9.36
CA GLN A 198 6.58 -25.56 8.74
C GLN A 198 5.91 -26.91 8.88
N ARG A 199 5.86 -27.66 7.77
CA ARG A 199 5.35 -29.03 7.78
C ARG A 199 6.36 -29.91 8.50
N ILE A 200 5.95 -30.52 9.59
CA ILE A 200 6.75 -31.54 10.29
C ILE A 200 6.60 -32.89 9.61
N THR A 201 7.64 -33.70 9.66
CA THR A 201 7.60 -35.08 9.18
C THR A 201 6.67 -35.93 10.05
N ALA A 202 6.18 -37.06 9.51
CA ALA A 202 5.35 -37.99 10.28
C ALA A 202 6.06 -38.51 11.54
N LYS A 203 7.40 -38.64 11.48
CA LYS A 203 8.22 -39.03 12.62
C LYS A 203 8.26 -37.93 13.68
N GLU A 204 8.57 -36.70 13.29
CA GLU A 204 8.58 -35.55 14.22
C GLU A 204 7.21 -35.33 14.86
N TYR A 205 6.12 -35.56 14.10
CA TYR A 205 4.77 -35.54 14.66
C TYR A 205 4.56 -36.58 15.76
N GLU A 206 4.95 -37.83 15.53
CA GLU A 206 4.83 -38.88 16.56
C GLU A 206 5.74 -38.62 17.77
N ASP A 207 6.96 -38.12 17.54
CA ASP A 207 7.89 -37.75 18.61
C ASP A 207 7.31 -36.60 19.46
N GLN A 208 6.81 -35.53 18.83
CA GLN A 208 6.16 -34.40 19.52
C GLN A 208 4.89 -34.83 20.26
N LYS A 209 4.11 -35.74 19.69
CA LYS A 209 2.91 -36.30 20.32
C LYS A 209 3.23 -37.11 21.57
N GLN A 210 4.27 -37.95 21.51
CA GLN A 210 4.76 -38.67 22.71
C GLN A 210 5.25 -37.70 23.77
N GLN A 211 6.04 -36.70 23.39
CA GLN A 211 6.57 -35.70 24.30
C GLN A 211 5.47 -34.86 24.95
N THR A 212 4.46 -34.46 24.17
CA THR A 212 3.28 -33.74 24.67
C THR A 212 2.52 -34.59 25.68
N ASN A 213 2.31 -35.87 25.41
CA ASN A 213 1.65 -36.77 26.37
C ASN A 213 2.45 -36.90 27.68
N GLN A 214 3.78 -36.96 27.61
CA GLN A 214 4.64 -36.99 28.81
C GLN A 214 4.53 -35.70 29.62
N TYR A 215 4.55 -34.54 28.96
CA TYR A 215 4.38 -33.25 29.64
C TYR A 215 2.99 -33.08 30.24
N LEU A 216 1.93 -33.55 29.56
CA LEU A 216 0.57 -33.55 30.10
C LEU A 216 0.47 -34.44 31.34
N LEU A 217 1.07 -35.63 31.33
CA LEU A 217 1.12 -36.51 32.50
C LEU A 217 1.90 -35.88 33.66
N ALA A 218 3.04 -35.25 33.38
CA ALA A 218 3.81 -34.53 34.39
C ALA A 218 3.00 -33.37 35.00
N LEU A 219 2.30 -32.61 34.16
CA LEU A 219 1.43 -31.51 34.60
C LEU A 219 0.28 -32.01 35.49
N VAL A 220 -0.34 -33.14 35.13
CA VAL A 220 -1.37 -33.78 35.96
C VAL A 220 -0.81 -34.18 37.33
N GLN A 221 0.40 -34.75 37.37
CA GLN A 221 1.06 -35.10 38.64
C GLN A 221 1.43 -33.87 39.47
N GLU A 222 1.89 -32.79 38.84
CA GLU A 222 2.15 -31.52 39.54
C GLU A 222 0.88 -30.95 40.16
N ILE A 223 -0.22 -30.91 39.39
CA ILE A 223 -1.53 -30.44 39.90
C ILE A 223 -2.03 -31.32 41.04
N ASP A 224 -1.89 -32.65 40.95
CA ASP A 224 -2.32 -33.57 42.00
C ASP A 224 -1.49 -33.39 43.29
N ASN A 225 -0.20 -33.06 43.16
CA ASN A 225 0.70 -32.86 44.29
C ASN A 225 0.71 -31.42 44.84
N ASP A 226 0.13 -30.44 44.13
CA ASP A 226 0.11 -29.04 44.56
C ASP A 226 -0.80 -28.82 45.79
N PRO A 227 -0.27 -28.45 46.97
CA PRO A 227 -1.07 -28.26 48.17
C PRO A 227 -1.98 -27.02 48.13
N THR A 228 -1.79 -26.11 47.17
CA THR A 228 -2.58 -24.88 47.02
C THR A 228 -3.89 -25.12 46.26
N VAL A 229 -4.01 -26.24 45.53
CA VAL A 229 -5.22 -26.60 44.79
C VAL A 229 -6.17 -27.42 45.69
N PRO A 230 -7.42 -26.96 45.94
CA PRO A 230 -8.38 -27.70 46.74
C PRO A 230 -8.74 -29.08 46.16
N LEU A 231 -8.83 -30.10 47.02
CA LEU A 231 -9.21 -31.48 46.67
C LEU A 231 -10.47 -31.60 45.78
N LYS A 232 -11.43 -30.70 45.98
CA LYS A 232 -12.69 -30.68 45.22
C LYS A 232 -12.49 -30.23 43.76
N GLN A 233 -11.48 -29.40 43.49
CA GLN A 233 -11.09 -28.99 42.14
C GLN A 233 -10.20 -30.04 41.46
N LYS A 234 -9.28 -30.69 42.20
CA LYS A 234 -8.45 -31.78 41.67
C LYS A 234 -9.28 -32.90 41.07
N LYS A 235 -10.31 -33.38 41.80
CA LYS A 235 -11.27 -34.41 41.34
C LYS A 235 -12.11 -34.02 40.11
N LYS A 236 -12.07 -32.77 39.67
CA LYS A 236 -12.81 -32.28 38.50
C LYS A 236 -11.90 -32.03 37.29
N LEU A 237 -10.61 -31.82 37.54
CA LEU A 237 -9.59 -31.51 36.52
C LEU A 237 -8.80 -32.76 36.09
N ILE A 238 -8.73 -33.77 36.94
CA ILE A 238 -8.08 -35.08 36.75
C ILE A 238 -9.17 -36.15 36.75
#